data_AF-A0A958E4M8-F1
#
_entry.id   AF-A0A958E4M8-F1
#
_cell.length_a   1.000
_cell.length_b   1.000
_cell.length_c   1.000
_cell.angle_alpha   90.00
_cell.angle_beta   90.00
_cell.angle_gamma   90.00
#
_symmetry.space_group_name_H-M   'P 1'
#
loop_
_entity.id
_entity.type
_entity.pdbx_description
1 polymer ?
#
loop_
_entity_poly.entity_id
_entity_poly.type
_entity_poly.pdbx_seq_one_letter_code
_entity_poly.pdbx_strand_id
1 'polypeptide(L)'
;MKSIYTFYLLSFILFTSGVSQWGTPFNQRDDEYRLLGLKRAKSAYEAAKAELERNESLFNDELISENSLEDARREFADAEVNYQQSLLAI
;
A
#
# COMPACT_ATOMS: atom_id res chain seq x y z
N MET A 1 43.42 2.05 -19.67
CA MET A 1 42.13 2.10 -20.41
C MET A 1 41.08 1.07 -19.96
N LYS A 2 41.43 -0.09 -19.37
CA LYS A 2 40.44 -1.08 -18.87
C LYS A 2 39.64 -0.63 -17.62
N SER A 3 40.21 0.27 -16.81
CA SER A 3 39.63 0.73 -15.53
C SER A 3 38.45 1.71 -15.66
N ILE A 4 38.31 2.39 -16.81
CA ILE A 4 37.21 3.34 -17.03
C ILE A 4 35.90 2.60 -17.33
N TYR A 5 35.97 1.52 -18.11
CA TYR A 5 34.79 0.69 -18.43
C TYR A 5 34.25 -0.04 -17.20
N THR A 6 35.13 -0.46 -16.27
CA THR A 6 34.69 -1.05 -14.99
C THR A 6 33.96 -0.05 -14.10
N PHE A 7 34.32 1.24 -14.15
CA PHE A 7 33.66 2.28 -13.37
C PHE A 7 32.25 2.60 -13.90
N TYR A 8 32.09 2.66 -15.23
CA TYR A 8 30.77 2.82 -15.85
C TYR A 8 29.88 1.58 -15.65
N LEU A 9 30.45 0.37 -15.69
CA LEU A 9 29.70 -0.86 -15.48
C LEU A 9 29.25 -1.04 -14.03
N LEU A 10 30.08 -0.63 -13.06
CA LEU A 10 29.71 -0.62 -11.64
C LEU A 10 28.62 0.43 -11.33
N SER A 11 28.67 1.59 -11.98
CA SER A 11 27.67 2.65 -11.81
C SER A 11 26.31 2.27 -12.42
N PHE A 12 26.30 1.45 -13.47
CA PHE A 12 25.06 0.98 -14.10
C PHE A 12 24.32 -0.07 -13.24
N ILE A 13 25.06 -0.94 -12.53
CA ILE A 13 24.47 -1.99 -11.67
C ILE A 13 23.78 -1.39 -10.44
N LEU A 14 24.34 -0.31 -9.88
CA LEU A 14 23.81 0.35 -8.67
C LEU A 14 22.49 1.12 -8.89
N PHE A 15 22.05 1.33 -10.14
CA PHE A 15 20.82 2.06 -10.44
C PHE A 15 19.56 1.18 -10.48
N THR A 16 19.69 -0.15 -10.34
CA THR A 16 18.57 -1.10 -10.57
C THR A 16 17.91 -1.63 -9.30
N SER A 17 18.48 -1.37 -8.13
CA SER A 17 17.97 -1.86 -6.85
C SER A 17 17.17 -0.78 -6.13
N GLY A 18 15.87 -0.68 -6.36
CA GLY A 18 15.07 0.23 -5.54
C GLY A 18 13.58 0.39 -5.82
N VAL A 19 12.95 -0.40 -6.69
CA VAL A 19 11.48 -0.39 -6.78
C VAL A 19 10.94 -1.52 -5.91
N SER A 20 10.90 -1.28 -4.60
CA SER A 20 10.06 -2.08 -3.71
C SER A 20 8.61 -1.87 -4.17
N GLN A 21 8.01 -2.93 -4.69
CA GLN A 21 6.63 -2.95 -5.14
C GLN A 21 5.72 -2.83 -3.91
N TRP A 22 5.35 -1.60 -3.56
CA TRP A 22 4.30 -1.30 -2.60
C TRP A 22 2.96 -1.51 -3.31
N GLY A 23 2.59 -2.79 -3.45
CA GLY A 23 1.31 -3.21 -3.98
C GLY A 23 0.80 -4.31 -3.07
N THR A 24 -0.43 -4.16 -2.58
CA THR A 24 -1.14 -5.24 -1.90
C THR A 24 -1.02 -6.51 -2.76
N PRO A 25 -0.58 -7.66 -2.20
CA PRO A 25 -0.41 -8.87 -2.99
C PRO A 25 -1.77 -9.27 -3.56
N PHE A 26 -1.95 -9.05 -4.86
CA PHE A 26 -3.14 -9.48 -5.59
C PHE A 26 -3.15 -11.01 -5.56
N ASN A 27 -3.97 -11.60 -4.70
CA ASN A 27 -4.05 -13.04 -4.54
C ASN A 27 -5.05 -13.59 -5.55
N GLN A 28 -4.56 -14.22 -6.62
CA GLN A 28 -5.36 -14.81 -7.70
C GLN A 28 -6.50 -15.73 -7.24
N ARG A 29 -6.42 -16.28 -6.02
CA ARG A 29 -7.48 -17.13 -5.43
C ARG A 29 -8.70 -16.36 -4.94
N ASP A 30 -8.60 -15.04 -4.79
CA ASP A 30 -9.71 -14.23 -4.29
C ASP A 30 -10.80 -14.08 -5.38
N ASP A 31 -10.44 -14.18 -6.66
CA ASP A 31 -11.37 -14.19 -7.79
C ASP A 31 -12.18 -15.50 -7.89
N GLU A 32 -11.60 -16.63 -7.44
CA GLU A 32 -12.26 -17.93 -7.44
C GLU A 32 -13.35 -18.01 -6.36
N TYR A 33 -13.17 -17.30 -5.24
CA TYR A 33 -14.07 -17.31 -4.09
C TYR A 33 -14.54 -15.89 -3.74
N ARG A 34 -15.53 -15.36 -4.49
CA ARG A 34 -16.09 -14.00 -4.33
C ARG A 34 -16.40 -13.61 -2.87
N LEU A 35 -17.01 -14.52 -2.11
CA LEU A 35 -17.33 -14.27 -0.69
C LEU A 35 -16.08 -14.16 0.19
N LEU A 36 -15.02 -14.92 -0.12
CA LEU A 36 -13.74 -14.84 0.58
C LEU A 36 -13.00 -13.54 0.22
N GLY A 37 -13.02 -13.16 -1.06
CA GLY A 37 -12.52 -11.87 -1.54
C GLY A 37 -13.19 -10.70 -0.81
N LEU A 38 -14.53 -10.70 -0.72
CA LEU A 38 -15.27 -9.71 0.06
C LEU A 38 -14.86 -9.70 1.53
N LYS A 39 -14.74 -10.87 2.17
CA LYS A 39 -14.36 -10.94 3.58
C LYS A 39 -12.97 -10.34 3.81
N ARG A 40 -12.03 -10.59 2.91
CA ARG A 40 -10.68 -10.00 2.97
C ARG A 40 -10.73 -8.50 2.78
N ALA A 41 -11.43 -8.01 1.75
CA ALA A 41 -11.55 -6.59 1.48
C ALA A 41 -12.23 -5.85 2.65
N LYS A 42 -13.25 -6.46 3.26
CA LYS A 42 -13.90 -5.96 4.48
C LYS A 42 -12.91 -5.84 5.63
N SER A 43 -12.10 -6.88 5.87
CA SER A 43 -11.10 -6.89 6.93
C SER A 43 -10.03 -5.82 6.72
N ALA A 44 -9.61 -5.58 5.48
CA ALA A 44 -8.66 -4.52 5.14
C ALA A 44 -9.27 -3.13 5.37
N TYR A 45 -10.53 -2.92 4.94
CA TYR A 45 -11.28 -1.70 5.19
C TYR A 45 -11.39 -1.38 6.69
N GLU A 46 -11.80 -2.36 7.51
CA GLU A 46 -11.92 -2.17 8.96
C GLU A 46 -10.57 -1.84 9.62
N ALA A 47 -9.48 -2.46 9.17
CA ALA A 47 -8.14 -2.18 9.68
C ALA A 47 -7.67 -0.76 9.31
N ALA A 48 -7.82 -0.37 8.05
CA ALA A 48 -7.44 0.96 7.56
C ALA A 48 -8.28 2.07 8.22
N LYS A 49 -9.57 1.81 8.45
CA LYS A 49 -10.45 2.72 9.19
C LYS A 49 -9.94 2.97 10.61
N ALA A 50 -9.61 1.89 11.35
CA ALA A 50 -9.11 2.01 12.71
C ALA A 50 -7.74 2.71 12.77
N GLU A 51 -6.90 2.55 11.74
CA GLU A 51 -5.63 3.27 11.62
C GLU A 51 -5.84 4.76 11.34
N LEU A 52 -6.75 5.12 10.45
CA LEU A 52 -7.12 6.51 10.21
C LEU A 52 -7.63 7.17 11.49
N GLU A 53 -8.55 6.54 12.22
CA GLU A 53 -9.08 7.07 13.49
C GLU A 53 -7.97 7.27 14.54
N ARG A 54 -6.99 6.36 14.63
CA ARG A 54 -5.81 6.53 15.49
C ARG A 54 -4.97 7.74 15.06
N ASN A 55 -4.69 7.86 13.77
CA ASN A 55 -3.86 8.94 13.26
C ASN A 55 -4.55 10.30 13.34
N GLU A 56 -5.88 10.36 13.22
CA GLU A 56 -6.66 11.57 13.52
C GLU A 56 -6.49 12.00 14.98
N SER A 57 -6.57 11.06 15.93
CA SER A 57 -6.32 11.36 17.34
C SER A 57 -4.90 11.86 17.57
N LEU A 58 -3.89 11.17 17.04
CA LEU A 58 -2.47 11.56 17.19
C LEU A 58 -2.18 12.92 16.54
N PHE A 59 -2.82 13.22 15.41
CA PHE A 59 -2.66 14.51 14.74
C PHE A 59 -3.29 15.64 15.56
N ASN A 60 -4.48 15.42 16.11
CA ASN A 60 -5.14 16.39 17.01
C ASN A 60 -4.31 16.66 18.27
N ASP A 61 -3.56 15.66 18.74
CA ASP A 61 -2.62 15.78 19.85
C ASP A 61 -1.24 16.35 19.43
N GLU A 62 -1.09 16.78 18.17
CA GLU A 62 0.16 17.30 17.56
C GLU A 62 1.34 16.31 17.60
N LEU A 63 1.06 15.00 17.68
CA LEU A 63 2.08 13.94 17.79
C LEU A 63 2.56 13.41 16.44
N ILE A 64 1.83 13.66 15.35
CA ILE A 64 2.21 13.29 13.98
C ILE A 64 2.06 14.47 13.02
N SER A 65 2.71 14.39 11.87
CA SER A 65 2.60 15.41 10.82
C SER A 65 1.32 15.25 9.99
N GLU A 66 0.92 16.34 9.33
CA GLU A 66 -0.20 16.33 8.36
C GLU A 66 0.01 15.29 7.25
N ASN A 67 1.26 15.15 6.75
CA ASN A 67 1.59 14.14 5.75
C ASN A 67 1.30 12.72 6.25
N SER A 68 1.58 12.43 7.53
CA SER A 68 1.32 11.10 8.10
C SER A 68 -0.19 10.81 8.18
N LEU A 69 -0.99 11.83 8.53
CA LEU A 69 -2.44 11.73 8.50
C LEU A 69 -2.96 11.57 7.05
N GLU A 70 -2.37 12.28 6.09
CA GLU A 70 -2.74 12.18 4.68
C GLU A 70 -2.46 10.78 4.12
N ASP A 71 -1.33 10.17 4.48
CA ASP A 71 -1.01 8.79 4.07
C ASP A 71 -2.05 7.80 4.62
N ALA A 72 -2.47 7.94 5.88
CA ALA A 72 -3.53 7.12 6.46
C ALA A 72 -4.90 7.32 5.77
N ARG A 73 -5.21 8.56 5.35
CA ARG A 73 -6.43 8.85 4.57
C ARG A 73 -6.41 8.18 3.21
N ARG A 74 -5.27 8.21 2.52
CA ARG A 74 -5.11 7.54 1.21
C ARG A 74 -5.29 6.02 1.36
N GLU A 75 -4.64 5.41 2.36
CA GLU A 75 -4.77 3.98 2.62
C GLU A 75 -6.21 3.57 2.95
N PHE A 76 -6.92 4.36 3.75
CA PHE A 76 -8.34 4.14 4.01
C PHE A 76 -9.20 4.23 2.74
N ALA A 77 -8.99 5.26 1.92
CA ALA A 77 -9.74 5.44 0.67
C ALA A 77 -9.52 4.28 -0.30
N ASP A 78 -8.28 3.79 -0.43
CA ASP A 78 -7.96 2.64 -1.29
C ASP A 78 -8.64 1.36 -0.79
N ALA A 79 -8.60 1.11 0.53
CA ALA A 79 -9.27 -0.03 1.14
C ALA A 79 -10.80 0.04 1.01
N GLU A 80 -11.38 1.24 1.10
CA GLU A 80 -12.81 1.48 0.88
C GLU A 80 -13.22 1.15 -0.55
N VAL A 81 -12.49 1.66 -1.55
CA VAL A 81 -12.77 1.37 -2.96
C VAL A 81 -12.68 -0.13 -3.22
N ASN A 82 -11.66 -0.82 -2.71
CA ASN A 82 -11.51 -2.26 -2.86
C ASN A 82 -12.67 -3.04 -2.23
N TYR A 83 -13.08 -2.66 -1.03
CA TYR A 83 -14.24 -3.26 -0.37
C TYR A 83 -15.53 -3.07 -1.18
N GLN A 84 -15.78 -1.86 -1.69
CA GLN A 84 -16.93 -1.57 -2.55
C GLN A 84 -16.90 -2.39 -3.85
N GLN A 85 -15.74 -2.47 -4.51
CA GLN A 85 -15.57 -3.30 -5.71
C GLN A 85 -15.87 -4.78 -5.44
N SER A 86 -15.37 -5.32 -4.33
CA SER A 86 -15.61 -6.70 -3.93
C SER A 86 -17.09 -6.96 -3.59
N LEU A 87 -17.78 -5.96 -3.03
CA LEU A 87 -19.19 -6.05 -2.67
C LEU A 87 -20.11 -6.05 -3.90
N LEU A 88 -19.73 -5.30 -4.94
CA LEU A 88 -20.42 -5.29 -6.24
C LEU A 88 -20.16 -6.56 -7.07
N ALA A 89 -19.06 -7.26 -6.82
CA ALA A 89 -18.65 -8.44 -7.57
C ALA A 89 -19.32 -9.75 -7.11
N ILE A 90 -20.07 -9.74 -5.99
CA ILE A 90 -20.76 -10.92 -5.46
C ILE A 90 -22.04 -11.20 -6.23
#